data_AF-A0A938IN88-F1
#
_entry.id   AF-A0A938IN88-F1
#
_cell.length_a   1.000
_cell.length_b   1.000
_cell.length_c   1.000
_cell.angle_alpha   90.00
_cell.angle_beta   90.00
_cell.angle_gamma   90.00
#
_symmetry.space_group_name_H-M   'P 1'
#
loop_
_entity.id
_entity.type
_entity.pdbx_description
1 polymer ?
#
loop_
_entity_poly.entity_id
_entity_poly.type
_entity_poly.pdbx_seq_one_letter_code
_entity_poly.pdbx_strand_id
1 'polypeptide(L)'
;MVRLDAESKQALTAAAALRRISVSDYVRTVTVAQARREVASAREQTILLSPVEQLAFWQALNAPSKLTPAQERLGAIMRGAK
;
A
#
# COMPACT_ATOMS: atom_id res chain seq x y z
N MET A 1 -21.84 1.23 -15.16
CA MET A 1 -21.59 -0.21 -14.91
C MET A 1 -20.09 -0.45 -15.06
N VAL A 2 -19.39 -0.87 -14.01
CA VAL A 2 -17.94 -1.15 -14.06
C VAL A 2 -17.74 -2.55 -14.64
N ARG A 3 -16.84 -2.68 -15.62
CA ARG A 3 -16.49 -3.99 -16.18
C ARG A 3 -15.46 -4.64 -15.26
N LEU A 4 -15.77 -5.85 -14.81
CA LEU A 4 -14.90 -6.68 -13.96
C LEU A 4 -14.71 -8.02 -14.67
N ASP A 5 -13.53 -8.61 -14.51
CA ASP A 5 -13.32 -10.01 -14.85
C ASP A 5 -14.13 -10.93 -13.91
N ALA A 6 -14.25 -12.20 -14.29
CA ALA A 6 -15.08 -13.17 -13.58
C ALA A 6 -14.59 -13.42 -12.14
N GLU A 7 -13.27 -13.45 -11.94
CA GLU A 7 -12.65 -13.71 -10.64
C GLU A 7 -12.91 -12.54 -9.68
N SER A 8 -12.66 -11.31 -10.13
CA SER A 8 -12.97 -10.08 -9.38
C SER A 8 -14.45 -10.01 -9.00
N LYS A 9 -15.36 -10.34 -9.92
CA LYS A 9 -16.81 -10.35 -9.64
C LYS A 9 -17.17 -11.39 -8.58
N GLN A 10 -16.57 -12.58 -8.63
CA GLN A 10 -16.81 -13.64 -7.65
C GLN A 10 -16.33 -13.24 -6.26
N ALA A 11 -15.13 -12.65 -6.15
CA ALA A 11 -14.58 -12.14 -4.90
C ALA A 11 -15.48 -11.08 -4.25
N LEU A 12 -15.95 -10.09 -5.04
CA LEU A 12 -16.85 -9.05 -4.53
C LEU A 12 -18.21 -9.62 -4.09
N THR A 13 -18.74 -10.60 -4.83
CA THR A 13 -20.01 -11.26 -4.50
C THR A 13 -19.91 -12.01 -3.18
N ALA A 14 -18.85 -12.80 -3.00
CA ALA A 14 -18.60 -13.51 -1.74
C ALA A 14 -18.43 -12.56 -0.55
N ALA A 15 -17.66 -11.48 -0.74
CA ALA A 15 -17.41 -10.49 0.30
C ALA A 15 -18.67 -9.70 0.71
N ALA A 16 -19.56 -9.41 -0.24
CA ALA A 16 -20.86 -8.79 0.02
C ALA A 16 -21.81 -9.75 0.75
N ALA A 17 -21.84 -11.02 0.34
CA ALA A 17 -22.64 -12.06 0.99
C ALA A 17 -22.25 -12.27 2.45
N LEU A 18 -20.94 -12.34 2.75
CA LEU A 18 -20.43 -12.43 4.14
C LEU A 18 -20.88 -11.26 5.02
N ARG A 19 -21.09 -10.08 4.43
CA ARG A 19 -21.55 -8.86 5.11
C ARG A 19 -23.06 -8.65 5.04
N ARG A 20 -23.80 -9.53 4.36
CA ARG A 20 -25.25 -9.47 4.16
C ARG A 20 -25.73 -8.15 3.55
N ILE A 21 -24.98 -7.62 2.59
CA ILE A 21 -25.32 -6.39 1.85
C ILE A 21 -25.25 -6.65 0.34
N SER A 22 -25.80 -5.73 -0.46
CA SER A 22 -25.69 -5.82 -1.90
C SER A 22 -24.23 -5.64 -2.37
N VAL A 23 -23.88 -6.22 -3.53
CA VAL A 23 -22.54 -6.04 -4.12
C VAL A 23 -22.25 -4.56 -4.37
N SER A 24 -23.24 -3.79 -4.81
CA SER A 24 -23.13 -2.34 -5.03
C SER A 24 -22.84 -1.58 -3.74
N ASP A 25 -23.52 -1.92 -2.64
CA ASP A 25 -23.29 -1.29 -1.34
C ASP A 25 -21.94 -1.70 -0.75
N TYR A 26 -21.53 -2.95 -0.95
CA TYR A 26 -20.21 -3.39 -0.56
C TYR A 26 -19.11 -2.59 -1.26
N VAL A 27 -19.18 -2.47 -2.59
CA VAL A 27 -18.24 -1.67 -3.39
C VAL A 27 -18.24 -0.23 -2.91
N ARG A 28 -19.41 0.40 -2.74
CA ARG A 28 -19.52 1.77 -2.24
C ARG A 28 -18.81 1.93 -0.89
N THR A 29 -19.08 1.03 0.05
CA THR A 29 -18.55 1.10 1.42
C THR A 29 -17.03 0.96 1.42
N VAL A 30 -16.48 0.03 0.64
CA VAL A 30 -15.03 -0.20 0.55
C VAL A 30 -14.34 0.94 -0.19
N THR A 31 -14.83 1.31 -1.37
CA THR A 31 -14.18 2.32 -2.23
C THR A 31 -14.20 3.71 -1.61
N VAL A 32 -15.31 4.13 -1.00
CA VAL A 32 -15.37 5.46 -0.35
C VAL A 32 -14.43 5.51 0.85
N ALA A 33 -14.38 4.46 1.66
CA ALA A 33 -13.46 4.40 2.79
C ALA A 33 -11.99 4.43 2.33
N GLN A 34 -11.67 3.71 1.25
CA GLN A 34 -10.34 3.69 0.67
C GLN A 34 -9.94 5.06 0.09
N ALA A 35 -10.80 5.68 -0.70
CA ALA A 35 -10.55 7.00 -1.29
C ALA A 35 -10.32 8.07 -0.20
N ARG A 36 -11.09 8.03 0.90
CA ARG A 36 -10.88 8.93 2.04
C ARG A 36 -9.50 8.77 2.67
N ARG A 37 -9.04 7.53 2.85
CA ARG A 37 -7.69 7.26 3.38
C ARG A 37 -6.61 7.78 2.45
N GLU A 38 -6.73 7.54 1.14
CA GLU A 38 -5.75 8.01 0.15
C GLU A 38 -5.64 9.54 0.13
N VAL A 39 -6.78 10.25 0.20
CA VAL A 39 -6.78 11.71 0.28
C VAL A 39 -6.14 12.21 1.57
N ALA A 40 -6.44 11.59 2.72
CA ALA A 40 -5.84 11.95 4.00
C ALA A 40 -4.32 11.72 3.99
N SER A 41 -3.88 10.54 3.57
CA SER A 41 -2.45 10.19 3.45
C SER A 41 -1.70 11.14 2.51
N ALA A 42 -2.29 11.51 1.38
CA ALA A 42 -1.67 12.48 0.46
C ALA A 42 -1.55 13.88 1.09
N ARG A 43 -2.57 14.33 1.83
CA ARG A 43 -2.53 15.62 2.55
C ARG A 43 -1.51 15.65 3.68
N GLU A 44 -1.43 14.56 4.43
CA GLU A 44 -0.57 14.43 5.61
C GLU A 44 0.83 13.92 5.25
N GLN A 45 1.13 13.77 3.95
CA GLN A 45 2.40 13.23 3.45
C GLN A 45 2.79 11.89 4.10
N THR A 46 1.77 11.08 4.42
CA THR A 46 1.94 9.79 5.09
C THR A 46 1.97 8.67 4.05
N ILE A 47 2.94 7.76 4.17
CA ILE A 47 3.04 6.58 3.31
C ILE A 47 2.14 5.48 3.88
N LEU A 48 1.11 5.09 3.12
CA LEU A 48 0.25 3.97 3.48
C LEU A 48 0.88 2.67 2.97
N LEU A 49 1.36 1.83 3.89
CA LEU A 49 1.94 0.53 3.58
C LEU A 49 0.88 -0.58 3.71
N SER A 50 0.87 -1.51 2.78
CA SER A 50 0.15 -2.78 2.92
C SER A 50 0.74 -3.62 4.07
N PRO A 51 0.02 -4.62 4.60
CA PRO A 51 0.54 -5.44 5.70
C PRO A 51 1.90 -6.10 5.41
N VAL A 52 2.11 -6.54 4.16
CA VAL A 52 3.38 -7.16 3.73
C VAL A 52 4.50 -6.13 3.71
N GLU A 53 4.23 -4.92 3.18
CA GLU A 53 5.21 -3.83 3.16
C GLU A 53 5.54 -3.33 4.57
N GLN A 54 4.54 -3.25 5.47
CA GLN A 54 4.78 -2.91 6.88
C GLN A 54 5.72 -3.90 7.55
N LEU A 55 5.49 -5.21 7.35
CA LEU A 55 6.35 -6.24 7.90
C LEU A 55 7.78 -6.11 7.35
N ALA A 56 7.93 -5.95 6.03
CA ALA A 56 9.24 -5.77 5.41
C ALA A 56 9.97 -4.52 5.93
N PHE A 57 9.24 -3.41 6.11
CA PHE A 57 9.78 -2.18 6.67
C PHE A 57 10.28 -2.38 8.11
N TRP A 58 9.48 -3.02 8.97
CA TRP A 58 9.89 -3.31 10.34
C TRP A 58 11.08 -4.25 10.43
N GLN A 59 11.15 -5.27 9.56
CA GLN A 59 12.31 -6.16 9.48
C GLN A 59 13.57 -5.39 9.07
N ALA A 60 13.46 -4.48 8.08
CA ALA A 60 14.58 -3.66 7.64
C ALA A 60 15.08 -2.69 8.74
N LEU A 61 14.19 -2.16 9.58
CA LEU A 61 14.57 -1.35 10.73
C LEU A 61 15.26 -2.15 11.84
N ASN A 62 14.81 -3.38 12.09
CA ASN A 62 15.38 -4.25 13.13
C ASN A 62 16.76 -4.81 12.75
N ALA A 63 16.99 -5.04 11.45
CA ALA A 63 18.27 -5.51 10.94
C ALA A 63 18.70 -4.67 9.73
N PRO A 64 19.25 -3.46 9.94
CA PRO A 64 19.68 -2.59 8.85
C PRO A 64 20.73 -3.27 7.98
N SER A 65 20.48 -3.30 6.68
CA SER A 65 21.46 -3.80 5.71
C SER A 65 22.70 -2.91 5.68
N LYS A 66 23.88 -3.52 5.50
CA LYS A 66 25.10 -2.75 5.23
C LYS A 66 24.94 -1.98 3.93
N LEU A 67 25.55 -0.79 3.87
CA LEU A 67 25.63 -0.01 2.64
C LEU A 67 26.36 -0.83 1.58
N THR A 68 25.88 -0.73 0.35
CA THR A 68 26.59 -1.28 -0.80
C THR A 68 27.79 -0.38 -1.16
N PRO A 69 28.83 -0.90 -1.83
CA PRO A 69 29.95 -0.08 -2.28
C PRO A 69 29.52 1.12 -3.16
N ALA A 70 28.42 0.98 -3.91
CA ALA A 70 27.86 2.08 -4.69
C ALA A 70 27.27 3.19 -3.79
N GLN A 71 26.54 2.82 -2.74
CA GLN A 71 25.99 3.78 -1.76
C GLN A 71 27.09 4.46 -0.95
N GLU A 72 28.15 3.74 -0.60
CA GLU A 72 29.32 4.31 0.09
C GLU A 72 30.02 5.37 -0.75
N ARG A 73 30.27 5.07 -2.04
CA ARG A 73 30.85 6.03 -3.00
C ARG A 73 29.97 7.25 -3.17
N LEU A 74 28.66 7.06 -3.35
CA LEU A 74 27.71 8.18 -3.44
C LEU A 74 27.75 9.04 -2.17
N GLY A 75 27.77 8.41 -0.99
CA GLY A 75 27.88 9.12 0.28
C GLY A 75 29.19 9.89 0.43
N ALA A 76 30.31 9.37 -0.10
CA ALA A 76 31.58 10.09 -0.13
C ALA A 76 31.50 11.34 -1.01
N ILE A 77 30.92 11.23 -2.21
CA ILE A 77 30.70 12.37 -3.12
C ILE A 77 29.81 13.43 -2.46
N MET A 78 28.71 13.03 -1.83
CA MET A 78 27.81 13.95 -1.11
C MET A 78 28.51 14.68 0.05
N ARG A 79 29.57 14.10 0.61
CA ARG A 79 30.43 14.72 1.65
C ARG A 79 31.60 15.52 1.08
N GLY A 80 31.69 15.67 -0.25
CA GLY A 80 32.71 16.48 -0.92
C GLY A 80 33.98 15.72 -1.35
N ALA A 81 33.97 14.38 -1.32
CA ALA A 81 35.01 13.61 -2.00
C ALA A 81 34.88 13.83 -3.51
N LYS A 82 36.02 14.05 -4.18
CA LYS A 82 36.09 14.18 -5.65
C LYS A 82 36.07 12.81 -6.32
#